data_AF-A0A498E2F2-F1
#
_entry.id   AF-A0A498E2F2-F1
#
_cell.length_a   1.000
_cell.length_b   1.000
_cell.length_c   1.000
_cell.angle_alpha   90.00
_cell.angle_beta   90.00
_cell.angle_gamma   90.00
#
_symmetry.space_group_name_H-M   'P 1'
#
loop_
_entity.id
_entity.type
_entity.pdbx_description
1 polymer ?
#
loop_
_entity_poly.entity_id
_entity_poly.type
_entity_poly.pdbx_seq_one_letter_code
_entity_poly.pdbx_strand_id
1 'polypeptide(L)'
;MSEYVVAGRAARELGLGAREFELAVQIGAVPTVPGPERWERRVPRAVLDTLRAAGDSPGGLRERLRTVSAQEAARLLGISQGRFVRLARAGCLTPVRFRINRYRAVVWLYLVDELSRFGEDRPDLLSGRLPAALRTTVDEGADFRPRHWRTRRVAQLTGQARGPWERAAARAAVLAAEVRAEAVPDPAERTLLAALAPELTTSRSESAATAEVVRTVCTASDEDEVLWHRLLLAAELEEARGHVATGPVPARQRPDAARAAADAAARSRAEPRPLVRSGESVRRATRLRRILARASAAGRRGPVSPPAS
;
A
#
# COMPACT_ATOMS: atom_id res chain seq x y z
N MET A 1 -25.45 25.38 8.60
CA MET A 1 -25.24 24.12 7.83
C MET A 1 -23.79 23.72 7.98
N SER A 2 -23.48 22.45 8.28
CA SER A 2 -22.08 22.00 8.38
C SER A 2 -21.40 22.16 7.02
N GLU A 3 -20.28 22.88 6.99
CA GLU A 3 -19.44 23.07 5.81
C GLU A 3 -18.90 21.75 5.25
N TYR A 4 -18.83 20.72 6.10
CA TYR A 4 -18.31 19.40 5.77
C TYR A 4 -19.32 18.30 6.06
N VAL A 5 -19.35 17.30 5.18
CA VAL A 5 -20.27 16.17 5.24
C VAL A 5 -19.47 14.86 5.31
N VAL A 6 -19.84 13.98 6.25
CA VAL A 6 -19.23 12.65 6.39
C VAL A 6 -19.54 11.76 5.17
N ALA A 7 -18.60 10.87 4.84
CA ALA A 7 -18.67 9.99 3.66
C ALA A 7 -20.02 9.28 3.46
N GLY A 8 -20.58 8.66 4.52
CA GLY A 8 -21.85 7.93 4.41
C GLY A 8 -23.04 8.83 4.07
N ARG A 9 -23.06 10.09 4.55
CA ARG A 9 -24.09 11.06 4.17
C ARG A 9 -23.86 11.59 2.76
N ALA A 10 -22.61 11.90 2.41
CA ALA A 10 -22.23 12.33 1.07
C ALA A 10 -22.62 11.29 -0.01
N ALA A 11 -22.34 10.02 0.24
CA ALA A 11 -22.72 8.91 -0.65
C ALA A 11 -24.23 8.89 -0.92
N ARG A 12 -25.05 8.96 0.15
CA ARG A 12 -26.52 9.01 0.01
C ARG A 12 -27.00 10.24 -0.75
N GLU A 13 -26.41 11.40 -0.50
CA GLU A 13 -26.79 12.64 -1.18
C GLU A 13 -26.43 12.62 -2.67
N LEU A 14 -25.35 11.94 -3.04
CA LEU A 14 -24.95 11.69 -4.43
C LEU A 14 -25.64 10.45 -5.05
N GLY A 15 -26.52 9.77 -4.30
CA GLY A 15 -27.17 8.54 -4.76
C GLY A 15 -26.22 7.37 -5.04
N LEU A 16 -25.01 7.38 -4.46
CA LEU A 16 -23.99 6.34 -4.64
C LEU A 16 -24.01 5.28 -3.53
N GLY A 17 -23.76 4.03 -3.90
CA GLY A 17 -23.44 2.98 -2.95
C GLY A 17 -22.07 3.19 -2.28
N ALA A 18 -21.82 2.53 -1.15
CA ALA A 18 -20.57 2.70 -0.39
C ALA A 18 -19.30 2.42 -1.23
N ARG A 19 -19.33 1.33 -2.03
CA ARG A 19 -18.20 0.95 -2.90
C ARG A 19 -18.01 1.90 -4.09
N GLU A 20 -19.11 2.46 -4.62
CA GLU A 20 -19.06 3.46 -5.70
C GLU A 20 -18.48 4.77 -5.17
N PHE A 21 -18.95 5.22 -4.00
CA PHE A 21 -18.43 6.41 -3.35
C PHE A 21 -16.96 6.27 -2.98
N GLU A 22 -16.55 5.11 -2.44
CA GLU A 22 -15.13 4.82 -2.20
C GLU A 22 -14.33 4.94 -3.49
N LEU A 23 -14.85 4.44 -4.63
CA LEU A 23 -14.16 4.55 -5.92
C LEU A 23 -14.05 6.00 -6.36
N ALA A 24 -15.12 6.77 -6.17
CA ALA A 24 -15.17 8.18 -6.53
C ALA A 24 -14.13 9.00 -5.76
N VAL A 25 -13.94 8.68 -4.49
CA VAL A 25 -12.86 9.25 -3.68
C VAL A 25 -11.49 8.73 -4.13
N GLN A 26 -11.39 7.45 -4.50
CA GLN A 26 -10.14 6.84 -4.98
C GLN A 26 -9.61 7.46 -6.27
N ILE A 27 -10.50 7.79 -7.21
CA ILE A 27 -10.13 8.34 -8.51
C ILE A 27 -10.17 9.87 -8.54
N GLY A 28 -10.48 10.52 -7.40
CA GLY A 28 -10.58 11.97 -7.30
C GLY A 28 -11.84 12.58 -7.93
N ALA A 29 -12.83 11.77 -8.33
CA ALA A 29 -14.11 12.25 -8.84
C ALA A 29 -14.94 12.96 -7.75
N VAL A 30 -14.74 12.60 -6.48
CA VAL A 30 -15.25 13.31 -5.31
C VAL A 30 -14.08 13.77 -4.46
N PRO A 31 -13.68 15.05 -4.55
CA PRO A 31 -12.65 15.63 -3.68
C PRO A 31 -13.04 15.52 -2.20
N THR A 32 -12.05 15.21 -1.34
CA THR A 32 -12.28 15.09 0.11
C THR A 32 -11.18 15.76 0.90
N VAL A 33 -11.51 16.22 2.11
CA VAL A 33 -10.56 16.76 3.10
C VAL A 33 -10.45 15.82 4.31
N PRO A 34 -9.31 15.85 5.03
CA PRO A 34 -9.12 15.01 6.21
C PRO A 34 -10.14 15.33 7.31
N GLY A 35 -10.76 14.28 7.84
CA GLY A 35 -11.62 14.35 9.01
C GLY A 35 -10.84 14.33 10.33
N PRO A 36 -11.54 14.47 11.47
CA PRO A 36 -10.96 14.37 12.80
C PRO A 36 -10.39 12.99 13.12
N GLU A 37 -10.98 11.92 12.61
CA GLU A 37 -10.50 10.56 12.85
C GLU A 37 -9.47 10.10 11.79
N ARG A 38 -8.68 9.10 12.17
CA ARG A 38 -7.67 8.47 11.31
C ARG A 38 -8.29 7.99 10.00
N TRP A 39 -7.72 8.41 8.87
CA TRP A 39 -8.21 8.12 7.53
C TRP A 39 -9.68 8.50 7.27
N GLU A 40 -10.34 9.25 8.17
CA GLU A 40 -11.69 9.76 7.94
C GLU A 40 -11.66 10.78 6.83
N ARG A 41 -12.65 10.69 5.94
CA ARG A 41 -12.83 11.62 4.83
C ARG A 41 -14.11 12.41 4.99
N ARG A 42 -14.00 13.71 4.77
CA ARG A 42 -15.14 14.62 4.68
C ARG A 42 -15.23 15.23 3.29
N VAL A 43 -16.44 15.38 2.80
CA VAL A 43 -16.71 16.07 1.54
C VAL A 43 -17.15 17.50 1.86
N PRO A 44 -16.48 18.52 1.32
CA PRO A 44 -16.96 19.89 1.42
C PRO A 44 -18.37 20.02 0.84
N ARG A 45 -19.23 20.78 1.50
CA ARG A 45 -20.63 20.95 1.08
C ARG A 45 -20.73 21.54 -0.33
N ALA A 46 -19.89 22.52 -0.64
CA ALA A 46 -19.81 23.13 -1.97
C ALA A 46 -19.49 22.12 -3.09
N VAL A 47 -18.64 21.13 -2.80
CA VAL A 47 -18.33 20.03 -3.75
C VAL A 47 -19.57 19.19 -4.02
N LEU A 48 -20.33 18.84 -2.96
CA LEU A 48 -21.58 18.08 -3.13
C LEU A 48 -22.62 18.85 -3.91
N ASP A 49 -22.82 20.13 -3.59
CA ASP A 49 -23.81 20.95 -4.27
C ASP A 49 -23.44 21.13 -5.75
N THR A 50 -22.15 21.32 -6.08
CA THR A 50 -21.65 21.36 -7.46
C THR A 50 -21.91 20.04 -8.21
N LEU A 51 -21.59 18.90 -7.59
CA LEU A 51 -21.79 17.58 -8.19
C LEU A 51 -23.27 17.21 -8.37
N ARG A 52 -24.17 17.82 -7.59
CA ARG A 52 -25.63 17.64 -7.72
C ARG A 52 -26.24 18.60 -8.73
N ALA A 53 -25.70 19.81 -8.83
CA ALA A 53 -26.11 20.80 -9.81
C ALA A 53 -25.69 20.41 -11.23
N ALA A 54 -24.62 19.61 -11.38
CA ALA A 54 -24.34 18.91 -12.63
C ALA A 54 -25.52 17.99 -12.96
N GLY A 55 -26.31 18.35 -13.99
CA GLY A 55 -27.59 17.73 -14.34
C GLY A 55 -27.56 16.23 -14.66
N ASP A 56 -26.38 15.64 -14.70
CA ASP A 56 -26.17 14.21 -14.93
C ASP A 56 -26.11 13.38 -13.64
N SER A 57 -26.34 13.97 -12.46
CA SER A 57 -26.27 13.26 -11.18
C SER A 57 -27.47 12.33 -10.95
N PRO A 58 -27.29 11.04 -10.59
CA PRO A 58 -26.03 10.32 -10.35
C PRO A 58 -25.47 9.58 -11.58
N GLY A 59 -26.18 9.56 -12.71
CA GLY A 59 -25.86 8.78 -13.90
C GLY A 59 -24.47 9.05 -14.49
N GLY A 60 -24.15 10.32 -14.76
CA GLY A 60 -22.84 10.73 -15.29
C GLY A 60 -21.70 10.45 -14.31
N LEU A 61 -21.95 10.52 -13.00
CA LEU A 61 -20.95 10.11 -12.02
C LEU A 61 -20.75 8.59 -12.04
N ARG A 62 -21.81 7.79 -12.16
CA ARG A 62 -21.68 6.33 -12.28
C ARG A 62 -20.96 5.90 -13.54
N GLU A 63 -21.16 6.59 -14.67
CA GLU A 63 -20.42 6.27 -15.90
C GLU A 63 -18.92 6.49 -15.71
N ARG A 64 -18.52 7.61 -15.09
CA ARG A 64 -17.10 7.87 -14.74
C ARG A 64 -16.51 6.86 -13.77
N LEU A 65 -17.35 6.24 -12.95
CA LEU A 65 -16.97 5.19 -11.99
C LEU A 65 -17.04 3.78 -12.58
N ARG A 66 -17.46 3.66 -13.84
CA ARG A 66 -17.69 2.35 -14.44
C ARG A 66 -16.37 1.61 -14.57
N THR A 67 -16.31 0.45 -13.92
CA THR A 67 -15.15 -0.45 -14.01
C THR A 67 -15.51 -1.75 -14.70
N VAL A 68 -14.58 -2.26 -15.49
CA VAL A 68 -14.75 -3.49 -16.28
C VAL A 68 -13.63 -4.48 -16.04
N SER A 69 -13.93 -5.76 -16.22
CA SER A 69 -12.94 -6.83 -16.23
C SER A 69 -12.08 -6.80 -17.51
N ALA A 70 -10.99 -7.56 -17.54
CA ALA A 70 -10.13 -7.66 -18.72
C ALA A 70 -10.87 -8.12 -19.99
N GLN A 71 -11.87 -8.99 -19.87
CA GLN A 71 -12.65 -9.47 -21.02
C GLN A 71 -13.55 -8.38 -21.59
N GLU A 72 -14.23 -7.62 -20.71
CA GLU A 72 -15.06 -6.48 -21.10
C GLU A 72 -14.21 -5.34 -21.66
N ALA A 73 -13.06 -5.05 -21.04
CA ALA A 73 -12.13 -4.05 -21.50
C ALA A 73 -11.57 -4.34 -22.89
N ALA A 74 -11.24 -5.60 -23.18
CA ALA A 74 -10.82 -6.03 -24.52
C ALA A 74 -11.92 -5.79 -25.58
N ARG A 75 -13.18 -6.07 -25.23
CA ARG A 75 -14.33 -5.80 -26.11
C ARG A 75 -14.53 -4.30 -26.36
N LEU A 76 -14.41 -3.48 -25.33
CA LEU A 76 -14.52 -2.01 -25.46
C LEU A 76 -13.45 -1.44 -26.40
N LEU A 77 -12.24 -1.99 -26.36
CA LEU A 77 -11.13 -1.56 -27.21
C LEU A 77 -11.11 -2.23 -28.59
N GLY A 78 -12.04 -3.15 -28.89
CA GLY A 78 -12.06 -3.87 -30.17
C GLY A 78 -10.86 -4.81 -30.39
N ILE A 79 -10.26 -5.34 -29.31
CA ILE A 79 -9.08 -6.22 -29.38
C ILE A 79 -9.34 -7.59 -28.75
N SER A 80 -8.45 -8.55 -29.00
CA SER A 80 -8.52 -9.85 -28.33
C SER A 80 -8.20 -9.73 -26.84
N GLN A 81 -8.81 -10.58 -26.02
CA GLN A 81 -8.51 -10.64 -24.58
C GLN A 81 -7.03 -10.91 -24.30
N GLY A 82 -6.40 -11.77 -25.11
CA GLY A 82 -4.96 -12.05 -25.01
C GLY A 82 -4.12 -10.80 -25.20
N ARG A 83 -4.44 -9.98 -26.22
CA ARG A 83 -3.74 -8.70 -26.44
C ARG A 83 -3.92 -7.74 -25.26
N PHE A 84 -5.16 -7.60 -24.78
CA PHE A 84 -5.46 -6.74 -23.63
C PHE A 84 -4.63 -7.15 -22.41
N VAL A 85 -4.59 -8.45 -22.09
CA VAL A 85 -3.81 -8.96 -20.95
C VAL A 85 -2.32 -8.68 -21.13
N ARG A 86 -1.77 -8.83 -22.35
CA ARG A 86 -0.37 -8.48 -22.63
C ARG A 86 -0.10 -6.98 -22.37
N LEU A 87 -0.94 -6.08 -22.87
CA LEU A 87 -0.81 -4.64 -22.64
C LEU A 87 -0.89 -4.27 -21.15
N ALA A 88 -1.85 -4.83 -20.43
CA ALA A 88 -2.01 -4.58 -19.01
C ALA A 88 -0.82 -5.11 -18.20
N ARG A 89 -0.33 -6.33 -18.50
CA ARG A 89 0.87 -6.89 -17.87
C ARG A 89 2.12 -6.09 -18.17
N ALA A 90 2.23 -5.50 -19.37
CA ALA A 90 3.32 -4.61 -19.74
C ALA A 90 3.23 -3.22 -19.09
N GLY A 91 2.18 -2.95 -18.30
CA GLY A 91 2.02 -1.69 -17.58
C GLY A 91 1.36 -0.56 -18.38
N CYS A 92 0.91 -0.81 -19.63
CA CYS A 92 0.23 0.20 -20.44
C CYS A 92 -1.13 0.62 -19.85
N LEU A 93 -1.74 -0.25 -19.05
CA LEU A 93 -3.04 -0.04 -18.44
C LEU A 93 -2.95 -0.32 -16.95
N THR A 94 -3.40 0.63 -16.13
CA THR A 94 -3.31 0.53 -14.68
C THR A 94 -4.68 0.14 -14.09
N PRO A 95 -4.81 -1.03 -13.45
CA PRO A 95 -6.07 -1.38 -12.81
C PRO A 95 -6.34 -0.46 -11.62
N VAL A 96 -7.62 -0.12 -11.42
CA VAL A 96 -8.06 0.72 -10.29
C VAL A 96 -8.40 -0.12 -9.07
N ARG A 97 -8.87 -1.34 -9.29
CA ARG A 97 -9.30 -2.28 -8.25
C ARG A 97 -8.99 -3.72 -8.65
N PHE A 98 -9.11 -4.60 -7.69
CA PHE A 98 -9.17 -6.03 -7.94
C PHE A 98 -10.21 -6.69 -7.03
N ARG A 99 -10.67 -7.87 -7.44
CA ARG A 99 -11.43 -8.79 -6.60
C ARG A 99 -10.82 -10.17 -6.67
N ILE A 100 -11.01 -10.96 -5.63
CA ILE A 100 -10.63 -12.38 -5.65
C ILE A 100 -11.86 -13.19 -6.04
N ASN A 101 -11.74 -14.04 -7.05
CA ASN A 101 -12.84 -14.91 -7.47
C ASN A 101 -12.93 -16.16 -6.57
N ARG A 102 -13.97 -16.99 -6.77
CA ARG A 102 -14.16 -18.25 -6.03
C ARG A 102 -13.01 -19.25 -6.19
N TYR A 103 -12.21 -19.10 -7.24
CA TYR A 103 -11.03 -19.90 -7.53
C TYR A 103 -9.74 -19.28 -7.00
N ARG A 104 -9.84 -18.23 -6.17
CA ARG A 104 -8.72 -17.50 -5.57
C ARG A 104 -7.81 -16.77 -6.57
N ALA A 105 -8.26 -16.62 -7.81
CA ALA A 105 -7.58 -15.81 -8.81
C ALA A 105 -7.95 -14.32 -8.67
N VAL A 106 -6.94 -13.47 -8.88
CA VAL A 106 -7.08 -12.01 -8.90
C VAL A 106 -7.75 -11.58 -10.20
N VAL A 107 -8.89 -10.92 -10.10
CA VAL A 107 -9.58 -10.29 -11.22
C VAL A 107 -9.37 -8.79 -11.12
N TRP A 108 -8.57 -8.26 -12.02
CA TRP A 108 -8.30 -6.84 -12.17
C TRP A 108 -9.47 -6.10 -12.81
N LEU A 109 -9.75 -4.90 -12.31
CA LEU A 109 -10.79 -4.01 -12.79
C LEU A 109 -10.17 -2.70 -13.28
N TYR A 110 -10.63 -2.24 -14.44
CA TYR A 110 -10.11 -1.05 -15.14
C TYR A 110 -11.24 -0.04 -15.33
N LEU A 111 -10.95 1.25 -15.24
CA LEU A 111 -11.93 2.31 -15.50
C LEU A 111 -12.21 2.39 -16.99
N VAL A 112 -13.49 2.46 -17.37
CA VAL A 112 -13.90 2.63 -18.77
C VAL A 112 -13.33 3.92 -19.34
N ASP A 113 -13.41 5.04 -18.61
CA ASP A 113 -12.86 6.32 -19.06
C ASP A 113 -11.37 6.26 -19.41
N GLU A 114 -10.56 5.55 -18.61
CA GLU A 114 -9.13 5.40 -18.88
C GLU A 114 -8.86 4.50 -20.07
N LEU A 115 -9.70 3.49 -20.29
CA LEU A 115 -9.62 2.62 -21.45
C LEU A 115 -9.96 3.38 -22.73
N SER A 116 -11.05 4.15 -22.73
CA SER A 116 -11.45 4.95 -23.89
C SER A 116 -10.34 5.93 -24.29
N ARG A 117 -9.81 6.69 -23.32
CA ARG A 117 -8.66 7.59 -23.56
C ARG A 117 -7.44 6.86 -24.09
N PHE A 118 -7.10 5.70 -23.52
CA PHE A 118 -5.98 4.89 -24.01
C PHE A 118 -6.18 4.47 -25.48
N GLY A 119 -7.40 4.10 -25.87
CA GLY A 119 -7.69 3.71 -27.24
C GLY A 119 -7.58 4.86 -28.24
N GLU A 120 -7.93 6.08 -27.80
CA GLU A 120 -7.79 7.31 -28.58
C GLU A 120 -6.33 7.76 -28.67
N ASP A 121 -5.59 7.73 -27.56
CA ASP A 121 -4.22 8.22 -27.46
C ASP A 121 -3.19 7.26 -28.08
N ARG A 122 -3.45 5.95 -28.00
CA ARG A 122 -2.50 4.89 -28.37
C ARG A 122 -3.11 3.82 -29.30
N PRO A 123 -3.74 4.21 -30.43
CA PRO A 123 -4.34 3.26 -31.37
C PRO A 123 -3.29 2.32 -32.00
N ASP A 124 -2.03 2.76 -32.08
CA ASP A 124 -0.87 1.95 -32.51
C ASP A 124 -0.68 0.70 -31.65
N LEU A 125 -1.05 0.77 -30.35
CA LEU A 125 -0.96 -0.35 -29.43
C LEU A 125 -2.18 -1.29 -29.48
N LEU A 126 -3.25 -0.95 -30.21
CA LEU A 126 -4.44 -1.80 -30.32
C LEU A 126 -4.36 -2.81 -31.47
N SER A 127 -3.55 -2.53 -32.49
CA SER A 127 -3.42 -3.38 -33.68
C SER A 127 -1.96 -3.75 -34.00
N GLY A 128 -1.76 -4.64 -34.97
CA GLY A 128 -0.42 -5.01 -35.42
C GLY A 128 0.49 -5.64 -34.35
N ARG A 129 1.80 -5.52 -34.55
CA ARG A 129 2.82 -6.09 -33.64
C ARG A 129 3.10 -5.12 -32.51
N LEU A 130 3.11 -5.62 -31.27
CA LEU A 130 3.53 -4.81 -30.12
C LEU A 130 4.99 -4.35 -30.29
N PRO A 131 5.35 -3.14 -29.83
CA PRO A 131 6.73 -2.68 -29.75
C PRO A 131 7.65 -3.72 -29.09
N ALA A 132 8.90 -3.83 -29.55
CA ALA A 132 9.83 -4.87 -29.10
C ALA A 132 10.02 -4.88 -27.58
N ALA A 133 10.19 -3.69 -26.97
CA ALA A 133 10.32 -3.55 -25.52
C ALA A 133 9.14 -4.18 -24.76
N LEU A 134 7.90 -3.83 -25.13
CA LEU A 134 6.70 -4.38 -24.50
C LEU A 134 6.55 -5.89 -24.72
N ARG A 135 7.03 -6.41 -25.86
CA ARG A 135 7.01 -7.85 -26.12
C ARG A 135 7.97 -8.59 -25.18
N THR A 136 9.23 -8.15 -25.14
CA THR A 136 10.26 -8.73 -24.27
C THR A 136 9.81 -8.75 -22.82
N THR A 137 9.31 -7.63 -22.29
CA THR A 137 8.79 -7.53 -20.92
C THR A 137 7.73 -8.59 -20.60
N VAL A 138 6.78 -8.80 -21.51
CA VAL A 138 5.70 -9.78 -21.29
C VAL A 138 6.18 -11.21 -21.49
N ASP A 139 7.05 -11.45 -22.46
CA ASP A 139 7.59 -12.78 -22.77
C ASP A 139 8.53 -13.28 -21.66
N GLU A 140 9.21 -12.38 -20.94
CA GLU A 140 9.96 -12.64 -19.70
C GLU A 140 9.05 -12.93 -18.49
N GLY A 141 7.73 -12.85 -18.66
CA GLY A 141 6.76 -13.18 -17.63
C GLY A 141 6.46 -12.04 -16.65
N ALA A 142 6.96 -10.82 -16.89
CA ALA A 142 6.65 -9.69 -16.02
C ALA A 142 5.13 -9.40 -15.96
N ASP A 143 4.68 -8.91 -14.81
CA ASP A 143 3.32 -8.45 -14.60
C ASP A 143 3.34 -7.19 -13.76
N PHE A 144 3.21 -6.03 -14.42
CA PHE A 144 3.22 -4.72 -13.78
C PHE A 144 1.88 -4.34 -13.15
N ARG A 145 0.80 -5.11 -13.35
CA ARG A 145 -0.53 -4.79 -12.82
C ARG A 145 -0.54 -4.64 -11.30
N PRO A 146 0.05 -5.57 -10.50
CA PRO A 146 0.11 -5.41 -9.06
C PRO A 146 0.89 -4.15 -8.66
N ARG A 147 2.03 -3.89 -9.28
CA ARG A 147 2.90 -2.74 -8.98
C ARG A 147 2.19 -1.42 -9.27
N HIS A 148 1.64 -1.29 -10.47
CA HIS A 148 0.95 -0.06 -10.87
C HIS A 148 -0.31 0.20 -10.01
N TRP A 149 -1.02 -0.86 -9.62
CA TRP A 149 -2.12 -0.73 -8.66
C TRP A 149 -1.62 -0.21 -7.30
N ARG A 150 -0.54 -0.77 -6.74
CA ARG A 150 0.05 -0.30 -5.47
C ARG A 150 0.52 1.15 -5.58
N THR A 151 1.25 1.50 -6.64
CA THR A 151 1.69 2.88 -6.90
C THR A 151 0.51 3.85 -6.89
N ARG A 152 -0.55 3.53 -7.62
CA ARG A 152 -1.78 4.32 -7.68
C ARG A 152 -2.43 4.45 -6.29
N ARG A 153 -2.56 3.33 -5.58
CA ARG A 153 -3.20 3.27 -4.27
C ARG A 153 -2.42 4.05 -3.21
N VAL A 154 -1.10 3.90 -3.18
CA VAL A 154 -0.23 4.62 -2.25
C VAL A 154 -0.24 6.11 -2.56
N ALA A 155 -0.13 6.52 -3.83
CA ALA A 155 -0.20 7.94 -4.22
C ALA A 155 -1.51 8.59 -3.74
N GLN A 156 -2.63 7.90 -3.94
CA GLN A 156 -3.93 8.34 -3.46
C GLN A 156 -3.97 8.47 -1.93
N LEU A 157 -3.47 7.47 -1.19
CA LEU A 157 -3.45 7.49 0.27
C LEU A 157 -2.54 8.60 0.80
N THR A 158 -1.37 8.81 0.21
CA THR A 158 -0.46 9.90 0.61
C THR A 158 -1.06 11.28 0.33
N GLY A 159 -1.83 11.44 -0.76
CA GLY A 159 -2.55 12.69 -1.02
C GLY A 159 -3.75 12.92 -0.10
N GLN A 160 -4.25 11.87 0.57
CA GLN A 160 -5.35 11.95 1.53
C GLN A 160 -4.87 12.04 2.98
N ALA A 161 -3.62 11.71 3.25
CA ALA A 161 -3.04 11.74 4.59
C ALA A 161 -3.16 13.13 5.24
N ARG A 162 -3.46 13.14 6.53
CA ARG A 162 -3.62 14.36 7.33
C ARG A 162 -2.30 15.01 7.71
N GLY A 163 -1.21 14.23 7.68
CA GLY A 163 0.12 14.70 8.02
C GLY A 163 1.20 13.68 7.64
N PRO A 164 2.47 14.01 7.90
CA PRO A 164 3.62 13.22 7.47
C PRO A 164 3.63 11.80 8.05
N TRP A 165 3.15 11.60 9.28
CA TRP A 165 3.04 10.26 9.88
C TRP A 165 2.06 9.33 9.14
N GLU A 166 0.92 9.86 8.67
CA GLU A 166 -0.03 9.07 7.85
C GLU A 166 0.54 8.80 6.45
N ARG A 167 1.30 9.74 5.86
CA ARG A 167 2.00 9.51 4.59
C ARG A 167 3.06 8.42 4.73
N ALA A 168 3.89 8.47 5.77
CA ALA A 168 4.85 7.44 6.10
C ALA A 168 4.15 6.07 6.29
N ALA A 169 3.02 6.04 7.00
CA ALA A 169 2.25 4.82 7.20
C ALA A 169 1.71 4.24 5.87
N ALA A 170 1.26 5.09 4.94
CA ALA A 170 0.85 4.66 3.60
C ALA A 170 2.01 4.08 2.78
N ARG A 171 3.22 4.67 2.86
CA ARG A 171 4.42 4.12 2.20
C ARG A 171 4.84 2.78 2.81
N ALA A 172 4.79 2.66 4.14
CA ALA A 172 5.15 1.44 4.86
C ALA A 172 4.14 0.30 4.65
N ALA A 173 2.88 0.61 4.34
CA ALA A 173 1.80 -0.38 4.24
C ALA A 173 2.02 -1.44 3.16
N VAL A 174 2.77 -1.11 2.09
CA VAL A 174 3.09 -2.05 1.00
C VAL A 174 4.40 -2.80 1.21
N LEU A 175 5.19 -2.45 2.23
CA LEU A 175 6.45 -3.13 2.54
C LEU A 175 6.21 -4.39 3.36
N ALA A 176 6.94 -5.46 3.03
CA ALA A 176 7.03 -6.67 3.85
C ALA A 176 7.49 -6.34 5.28
N ALA A 177 7.11 -7.18 6.24
CA ALA A 177 7.36 -6.90 7.66
C ALA A 177 8.85 -6.79 7.98
N GLU A 178 9.67 -7.61 7.34
CA GLU A 178 11.12 -7.67 7.49
C GLU A 178 11.76 -6.39 6.95
N VAL A 179 11.35 -5.98 5.74
CA VAL A 179 11.81 -4.74 5.10
C VAL A 179 11.41 -3.52 5.92
N ARG A 180 10.21 -3.52 6.49
CA ARG A 180 9.73 -2.45 7.36
C ARG A 180 10.53 -2.37 8.66
N ALA A 181 10.88 -3.51 9.25
CA ALA A 181 11.70 -3.58 10.45
C ALA A 181 13.12 -3.03 10.21
N GLU A 182 13.68 -3.29 9.03
CA GLU A 182 14.98 -2.74 8.61
C GLU A 182 14.88 -1.24 8.31
N ALA A 183 13.86 -0.81 7.57
CA ALA A 183 13.68 0.57 7.15
C ALA A 183 13.32 1.52 8.31
N VAL A 184 12.73 0.99 9.39
CA VAL A 184 12.31 1.76 10.58
C VAL A 184 12.89 1.12 11.83
N PRO A 185 14.14 1.45 12.20
CA PRO A 185 14.83 0.81 13.33
C PRO A 185 14.18 1.07 14.70
N ASP A 186 13.52 2.22 14.88
CA ASP A 186 12.85 2.57 16.14
C ASP A 186 11.55 1.74 16.34
N PRO A 187 11.45 0.91 17.39
CA PRO A 187 10.23 0.17 17.71
C PRO A 187 9.00 1.05 17.96
N ALA A 188 9.15 2.24 18.55
CA ALA A 188 8.04 3.13 18.83
C ALA A 188 7.44 3.70 17.54
N GLU A 189 8.30 4.12 16.60
CA GLU A 189 7.86 4.55 15.27
C GLU A 189 7.17 3.40 14.52
N ARG A 190 7.69 2.16 14.61
CA ARG A 190 7.02 1.00 14.00
C ARG A 190 5.61 0.77 14.57
N THR A 191 5.45 0.85 15.88
CA THR A 191 4.13 0.73 16.52
C THR A 191 3.19 1.85 16.06
N LEU A 192 3.70 3.09 15.97
CA LEU A 192 2.92 4.24 15.47
C LEU A 192 2.50 4.03 14.01
N LEU A 193 3.42 3.64 13.13
CA LEU A 193 3.12 3.36 11.72
C LEU A 193 2.12 2.21 11.58
N ALA A 194 2.21 1.17 12.41
CA ALA A 194 1.24 0.08 12.41
C ALA A 194 -0.17 0.56 12.82
N ALA A 195 -0.27 1.42 13.84
CA ALA A 195 -1.53 2.03 14.25
C ALA A 195 -2.12 2.94 13.15
N LEU A 196 -1.26 3.63 12.41
CA LEU A 196 -1.65 4.53 11.31
C LEU A 196 -1.80 3.85 9.95
N ALA A 197 -1.45 2.57 9.81
CA ALA A 197 -1.40 1.89 8.51
C ALA A 197 -2.78 1.88 7.82
N PRO A 198 -2.94 2.44 6.61
CA PRO A 198 -4.23 2.47 5.93
C PRO A 198 -4.69 1.08 5.49
N GLU A 199 -6.00 0.92 5.30
CA GLU A 199 -6.57 -0.23 4.61
C GLU A 199 -6.34 -0.08 3.09
N LEU A 200 -5.53 -0.95 2.50
CA LEU A 200 -5.18 -0.87 1.07
C LEU A 200 -6.32 -1.34 0.16
N THR A 201 -7.17 -2.27 0.63
CA THR A 201 -8.36 -2.75 -0.08
C THR A 201 -9.47 -3.05 0.93
N THR A 202 -10.70 -2.70 0.61
CA THR A 202 -11.89 -2.96 1.46
C THR A 202 -12.38 -4.40 1.42
N SER A 203 -11.71 -5.27 0.66
CA SER A 203 -12.04 -6.68 0.56
C SER A 203 -11.63 -7.43 1.85
N ARG A 204 -12.55 -7.51 2.82
CA ARG A 204 -12.41 -8.42 3.96
C ARG A 204 -12.59 -9.85 3.47
N SER A 205 -11.53 -10.65 3.62
CA SER A 205 -11.53 -12.06 3.24
C SER A 205 -12.06 -12.92 4.37
N GLU A 206 -13.01 -13.82 4.07
CA GLU A 206 -13.53 -14.80 5.03
C GLU A 206 -12.61 -16.04 5.17
N SER A 207 -11.71 -16.28 4.20
CA SER A 207 -10.79 -17.43 4.24
C SER A 207 -9.32 -17.01 4.32
N ALA A 208 -8.51 -17.82 5.01
CA ALA A 208 -7.06 -17.61 5.12
C ALA A 208 -6.35 -17.58 3.76
N ALA A 209 -6.77 -18.47 2.84
CA ALA A 209 -6.18 -18.54 1.51
C ALA A 209 -6.47 -17.29 0.66
N THR A 210 -7.69 -16.73 0.74
CA THR A 210 -8.00 -15.47 0.04
C THR A 210 -7.29 -14.28 0.70
N ALA A 211 -7.12 -14.30 2.03
CA ALA A 211 -6.36 -13.27 2.74
C ALA A 211 -4.89 -13.27 2.31
N GLU A 212 -4.31 -14.44 2.08
CA GLU A 212 -2.94 -14.60 1.58
C GLU A 212 -2.78 -14.04 0.16
N VAL A 213 -3.73 -14.29 -0.75
CA VAL A 213 -3.69 -13.69 -2.09
C VAL A 213 -3.79 -12.15 -2.01
N VAL A 214 -4.68 -11.62 -1.17
CA VAL A 214 -4.79 -10.17 -0.94
C VAL A 214 -3.46 -9.61 -0.40
N ARG A 215 -2.85 -10.27 0.59
CA ARG A 215 -1.57 -9.88 1.17
C ARG A 215 -0.47 -9.83 0.11
N THR A 216 -0.38 -10.86 -0.74
CA THR A 216 0.58 -10.92 -1.85
C THR A 216 0.37 -9.77 -2.84
N VAL A 217 -0.86 -9.47 -3.23
CA VAL A 217 -1.14 -8.32 -4.12
C VAL A 217 -0.81 -6.99 -3.44
N CYS A 218 -1.01 -6.88 -2.12
CA CYS A 218 -0.75 -5.66 -1.37
C CYS A 218 0.72 -5.44 -1.00
N THR A 219 1.57 -6.46 -1.09
CA THR A 219 2.98 -6.39 -0.68
C THR A 219 3.86 -6.23 -1.92
N ALA A 220 4.74 -5.23 -1.91
CA ALA A 220 5.79 -5.07 -2.92
C ALA A 220 6.84 -6.17 -2.77
N SER A 221 7.18 -6.83 -3.88
CA SER A 221 8.17 -7.91 -3.94
C SER A 221 9.35 -7.58 -4.83
N ASP A 222 9.16 -6.71 -5.83
CA ASP A 222 10.20 -6.36 -6.79
C ASP A 222 11.23 -5.44 -6.11
N GLU A 223 12.52 -5.72 -6.28
CA GLU A 223 13.58 -5.03 -5.56
C GLU A 223 13.59 -3.51 -5.81
N ASP A 224 13.31 -3.10 -7.05
CA ASP A 224 13.24 -1.69 -7.43
C ASP A 224 12.01 -0.99 -6.83
N GLU A 225 10.85 -1.65 -6.81
CA GLU A 225 9.64 -1.18 -6.14
C GLU A 225 9.88 -1.04 -4.63
N VAL A 226 10.48 -2.04 -4.00
CA VAL A 226 10.81 -2.04 -2.57
C VAL A 226 11.79 -0.91 -2.25
N LEU A 227 12.86 -0.75 -3.02
CA LEU A 227 13.84 0.33 -2.83
C LEU A 227 13.17 1.71 -2.94
N TRP A 228 12.31 1.89 -3.95
CA TRP A 228 11.57 3.14 -4.14
C TRP A 228 10.68 3.48 -2.94
N HIS A 229 9.91 2.50 -2.43
CA HIS A 229 9.09 2.71 -1.25
C HIS A 229 9.91 2.97 0.02
N ARG A 230 11.07 2.34 0.18
CA ARG A 230 11.99 2.61 1.30
C ARG A 230 12.54 4.04 1.25
N LEU A 231 12.95 4.51 0.07
CA LEU A 231 13.45 5.87 -0.12
C LEU A 231 12.39 6.92 0.24
N LEU A 232 11.17 6.75 -0.28
CA LEU A 232 10.06 7.64 0.04
C LEU A 232 9.65 7.57 1.51
N LEU A 233 9.65 6.38 2.11
CA LEU A 233 9.38 6.21 3.54
C LEU A 233 10.41 6.97 4.40
N ALA A 234 11.70 6.90 4.04
CA ALA A 234 12.74 7.62 4.77
C ALA A 234 12.51 9.14 4.75
N ALA A 235 12.18 9.70 3.59
CA ALA A 235 11.86 11.13 3.45
C ALA A 235 10.63 11.54 4.29
N GLU A 236 9.55 10.74 4.25
CA GLU A 236 8.34 11.03 5.04
C GLU A 236 8.60 10.93 6.55
N LEU A 237 9.46 10.00 6.99
CA LEU A 237 9.85 9.88 8.40
C LEU A 237 10.70 11.06 8.87
N GLU A 238 11.62 11.54 8.03
CA GLU A 238 12.40 12.74 8.32
C GLU A 238 11.49 13.96 8.52
N GLU A 239 10.53 14.17 7.61
CA GLU A 239 9.54 15.25 7.74
C GLU A 239 8.64 15.08 8.98
N ALA A 240 8.23 13.85 9.28
CA ALA A 240 7.38 13.53 10.42
C ALA A 240 8.06 13.85 11.76
N ARG A 241 9.36 13.54 11.87
CA ARG A 241 10.17 13.86 13.04
C ARG A 241 10.35 15.38 13.20
N GLY A 242 10.54 16.10 12.09
CA GLY A 242 10.62 17.57 12.08
C GLY A 242 9.33 18.26 12.53
N HIS A 243 8.16 17.71 12.22
CA HIS A 243 6.87 18.24 12.67
C HIS A 243 6.65 18.12 14.17
N VAL A 244 7.15 17.06 14.82
CA VAL A 244 7.05 16.93 16.29
C VAL A 244 7.96 17.95 17.00
N ALA A 245 9.08 18.33 16.38
CA ALA A 245 10.03 19.29 16.93
C ALA A 245 9.53 20.75 16.93
N THR A 246 8.47 21.08 16.18
CA THR A 246 7.95 22.45 16.04
C THR A 246 6.69 22.74 16.89
N GLY A 247 6.21 21.77 17.68
CA GLY A 247 5.21 22.03 18.70
C GLY A 247 5.82 22.72 19.95
N PRO A 248 5.05 23.52 20.72
CA PRO A 248 5.54 24.03 21.99
C PRO A 248 5.92 22.84 22.87
N VAL A 249 7.22 22.71 23.15
CA VAL A 249 7.76 21.68 24.03
C VAL A 249 7.03 21.80 25.37
N PRO A 250 6.20 20.83 25.79
CA PRO A 250 5.80 20.76 27.18
C PRO A 250 7.10 20.55 27.93
N ALA A 251 7.43 21.48 28.83
CA ALA A 251 8.60 21.37 29.69
C ALA A 251 8.66 19.92 30.21
N ARG A 252 9.73 19.20 29.83
CA ARG A 252 10.03 17.87 30.38
C ARG A 252 9.93 18.00 31.89
N GLN A 253 8.87 17.47 32.48
CA GLN A 253 8.85 17.21 33.91
C GLN A 253 9.97 16.20 34.13
N ARG A 254 11.08 16.69 34.67
CA ARG A 254 12.21 15.88 35.11
C ARG A 254 11.66 14.79 36.05
N PRO A 255 12.02 13.51 35.85
CA PRO A 255 11.57 12.44 36.73
C PRO A 255 12.42 12.41 38.01
N ASP A 256 12.35 13.47 38.82
CA ASP A 256 13.04 13.52 40.13
C ASP A 256 12.09 13.23 41.31
N ALA A 257 10.76 13.30 41.12
CA ALA A 257 9.81 12.99 42.20
C ALA A 257 9.62 11.49 42.46
N ALA A 258 9.78 10.64 41.44
CA ALA A 258 9.57 9.19 41.58
C ALA A 258 10.79 8.45 42.18
N ARG A 259 12.00 9.02 42.08
CA ARG A 259 13.21 8.44 42.69
C ARG A 259 13.24 8.65 44.20
N ALA A 260 12.78 9.81 44.68
CA ALA A 260 12.70 10.13 46.11
C ALA A 260 11.72 9.22 46.88
N ALA A 261 10.61 8.80 46.25
CA ALA A 261 9.64 7.89 46.84
C ALA A 261 10.13 6.41 46.86
N ALA A 262 10.88 5.99 45.84
CA ALA A 262 11.44 4.64 45.77
C ALA A 262 12.59 4.42 46.77
N ASP A 263 13.43 5.44 47.00
CA ASP A 263 14.53 5.38 47.97
C ASP A 263 14.06 5.42 49.43
N ALA A 264 12.85 5.92 49.71
CA ALA A 264 12.22 5.82 51.03
C ALA A 264 11.68 4.40 51.30
N ALA A 265 11.13 3.73 50.29
CA ALA A 265 10.60 2.37 50.41
C ALA A 265 11.68 1.28 50.45
N ALA A 266 12.81 1.49 49.77
CA ALA A 266 13.92 0.54 49.75
C ALA A 266 14.73 0.48 51.06
N ARG A 267 14.71 1.55 51.88
CA ARG A 267 15.42 1.61 53.18
C ARG A 267 14.74 0.83 54.30
N SER A 268 13.50 0.37 54.11
CA SER A 268 12.78 -0.43 55.11
C SER A 268 12.90 -1.94 54.89
N ARG A 269 13.60 -2.42 53.85
CA ARG A 269 13.62 -3.85 53.52
C ARG A 269 14.91 -4.30 52.83
N ALA A 270 16.01 -4.33 53.59
CA ALA A 270 17.22 -5.12 53.33
C ALA A 270 17.62 -5.76 54.66
N GLU A 271 18.01 -7.03 54.84
CA GLU A 271 18.40 -8.22 54.05
C GLU A 271 18.60 -9.38 55.10
N PRO A 272 19.19 -10.59 54.88
CA PRO A 272 19.70 -11.30 53.67
C PRO A 272 19.17 -12.78 53.50
N ARG A 273 19.01 -13.35 52.28
CA ARG A 273 19.90 -14.29 51.49
C ARG A 273 20.15 -15.71 52.11
N PRO A 274 20.43 -16.83 51.38
CA PRO A 274 20.80 -16.96 49.95
C PRO A 274 20.39 -18.22 49.12
N LEU A 275 20.61 -18.08 47.79
CA LEU A 275 21.09 -19.04 46.73
C LEU A 275 20.33 -20.33 46.37
N VAL A 276 20.02 -20.52 45.07
CA VAL A 276 20.62 -21.53 44.15
C VAL A 276 20.43 -21.12 42.67
N ARG A 277 21.46 -21.43 41.86
CA ARG A 277 21.74 -21.16 40.43
C ARG A 277 20.95 -22.07 39.46
N SER A 278 20.38 -21.54 38.37
CA SER A 278 20.88 -21.44 36.98
C SER A 278 20.75 -22.68 36.08
N GLY A 279 20.11 -22.48 34.91
CA GLY A 279 20.56 -23.08 33.65
C GLY A 279 19.48 -23.72 32.79
N GLU A 280 18.96 -23.00 31.77
CA GLU A 280 18.48 -23.56 30.49
C GLU A 280 17.84 -22.47 29.62
N SER A 281 18.60 -21.91 28.67
CA SER A 281 18.03 -21.18 27.50
C SER A 281 19.05 -20.91 26.38
N VAL A 282 20.34 -21.24 26.56
CA VAL A 282 21.41 -20.98 25.58
C VAL A 282 21.48 -22.03 24.44
N ARG A 283 20.61 -23.04 24.38
CA ARG A 283 20.75 -24.16 23.41
C ARG A 283 19.88 -24.12 22.15
N ARG A 284 19.09 -23.07 21.89
CA ARG A 284 18.25 -23.01 20.67
C ARG A 284 18.73 -22.06 19.57
N ALA A 285 19.70 -21.19 19.85
CA ALA A 285 20.22 -20.21 18.89
C ALA A 285 21.34 -20.73 17.96
N THR A 286 21.84 -21.95 18.17
CA THR A 286 23.04 -22.45 17.47
C THR A 286 22.76 -23.44 16.33
N ARG A 287 21.50 -23.80 16.05
CA ARG A 287 21.16 -24.77 14.99
C ARG A 287 20.83 -24.14 13.62
N LEU A 288 20.39 -22.89 13.58
CA LEU A 288 20.07 -22.19 12.31
C LEU A 288 21.30 -21.55 11.63
N ARG A 289 22.37 -21.26 12.38
CA ARG A 289 23.62 -20.72 11.82
C ARG A 289 24.48 -21.74 11.03
N ARG A 290 24.22 -23.05 11.15
CA ARG A 290 24.96 -24.08 10.38
C ARG A 290 24.32 -24.46 9.04
N ILE A 291 23.06 -24.12 8.81
CA ILE A 291 22.37 -24.50 7.56
C ILE A 291 22.60 -23.44 6.46
N LEU A 292 22.77 -22.18 6.83
CA LEU A 292 23.01 -21.09 5.87
C LEU A 292 24.47 -20.94 5.41
N ALA A 293 25.44 -21.56 6.10
CA ALA A 293 26.85 -21.53 5.70
C ALA A 293 27.23 -22.59 4.62
N ARG A 294 26.35 -23.56 4.33
CA ARG A 294 26.63 -24.63 3.33
C ARG A 294 26.07 -24.35 1.93
N ALA A 295 25.21 -23.36 1.75
CA ALA A 295 24.67 -23.01 0.43
C ALA A 295 25.52 -21.99 -0.35
N SER A 296 26.53 -21.36 0.28
CA SER A 296 27.37 -20.32 -0.36
C SER A 296 28.69 -20.84 -0.95
N ALA A 297 28.94 -22.16 -0.95
CA ALA A 297 30.18 -22.77 -1.44
C ALA A 297 30.05 -23.59 -2.74
N ALA A 298 28.86 -23.67 -3.35
CA ALA A 298 28.61 -24.50 -4.54
C ALA A 298 28.08 -23.68 -5.73
N GLY A 299 28.84 -22.65 -6.16
CA GLY A 299 28.42 -21.81 -7.30
C GLY A 299 29.51 -20.97 -7.96
N ARG A 300 30.81 -21.30 -7.80
CA ARG A 300 31.89 -20.68 -8.59
C ARG A 300 32.65 -21.74 -9.37
N ARG A 301 32.25 -21.98 -10.62
CA ARG A 301 33.15 -22.44 -11.69
C ARG A 301 32.74 -21.71 -12.97
N GLY A 302 33.62 -20.83 -13.43
CA GLY A 302 33.49 -20.05 -14.66
C GLY A 302 33.80 -20.88 -15.92
N PRO A 303 33.66 -20.27 -17.11
CA PRO A 303 33.73 -20.95 -18.40
C PRO A 303 35.18 -21.22 -18.83
N VAL A 304 35.38 -22.32 -19.56
CA VAL A 304 36.64 -22.70 -20.22
C VAL A 304 36.58 -22.24 -21.68
N SER A 305 37.58 -21.45 -22.10
CA SER A 305 37.77 -21.01 -23.49
C SER A 305 38.20 -22.16 -24.43
N PRO A 306 37.90 -22.09 -25.74
CA PRO A 306 38.35 -23.09 -26.72
C PRO A 306 39.77 -22.77 -27.24
N PRO A 307 40.56 -23.78 -27.67
CA PRO A 307 41.77 -23.52 -28.44
C PRO A 307 41.50 -23.45 -29.95
N ALA A 308 42.32 -22.63 -30.61
CA ALA A 308 42.36 -22.41 -32.04
C ALA A 308 43.05 -23.56 -32.80
N SER A 309 42.46 -23.97 -33.92
CA SER A 309 43.05 -24.16 -35.26
C SER A 309 42.00 -24.75 -36.19
#